data_AF-A0A7G2ZZ49-F1
#
_entry.id   AF-A0A7G2ZZ49-F1
#
_cell.length_a   1.000
_cell.length_b   1.000
_cell.length_c   1.000
_cell.angle_alpha   90.00
_cell.angle_beta   90.00
_cell.angle_gamma   90.00
#
_symmetry.space_group_name_H-M   'P 1'
#
loop_
_entity.id
_entity.type
_entity.pdbx_description
1 polymer ?
#
loop_
_entity_poly.entity_id
_entity_poly.type
_entity_poly.pdbx_seq_one_letter_code
_entity_poly.pdbx_strand_id
1 'polypeptide(L)'
;MQRLISTLAIGAAAFLSACFMSDAPFIPEGEAVRLDEASTILVCSAADDCARTVPNRGNKGYLMMPPPDEDDGPVGIRFAPLMETEMGPVWLAEVKMVEDDETAYVVSVARRAPEFDVDSVKAFDIELPWCDDVSETEREAYGIEKLDSYTCGLPTKASLADYLRASHKVYFDDPVWWDGA
;
A
#
# COMPACT_ATOMS: atom_id res chain seq x y z
N MET A 1 7.77 -4.63 -30.99
CA MET A 1 6.54 -4.91 -30.22
C MET A 1 6.23 -3.66 -29.41
N GLN A 2 5.23 -2.89 -29.83
CA GLN A 2 4.75 -1.70 -29.15
C GLN A 2 3.81 -2.18 -28.04
N ARG A 3 4.28 -2.21 -26.78
CA ARG A 3 3.39 -2.40 -25.64
C ARG A 3 2.64 -1.08 -25.46
N LEU A 4 1.37 -1.09 -25.86
CA LEU A 4 0.42 -0.01 -25.55
C LEU A 4 0.37 0.11 -24.03
N ILE A 5 0.82 1.25 -23.52
CA ILE A 5 0.61 1.65 -22.13
C ILE A 5 -0.88 1.94 -22.03
N SER A 6 -1.68 0.91 -21.72
CA SER A 6 -3.06 1.08 -21.32
C SER A 6 -3.02 1.67 -19.92
N THR A 7 -3.22 2.98 -19.80
CA THR A 7 -3.60 3.62 -18.53
C THR A 7 -4.87 2.95 -18.05
N LEU A 8 -4.75 1.98 -17.15
CA LEU A 8 -5.89 1.40 -16.45
C LEU A 8 -6.19 2.22 -15.20
N ALA A 9 -7.49 2.38 -15.00
CA ALA A 9 -8.14 3.21 -14.03
C ALA A 9 -8.17 2.49 -12.67
N ILE A 10 -7.66 3.16 -11.64
CA ILE A 10 -7.91 2.77 -10.27
C ILE A 10 -9.27 3.35 -9.89
N GLY A 11 -10.30 2.53 -9.97
CA GLY A 11 -11.50 2.78 -9.18
C GLY A 11 -11.18 2.47 -7.73
N ALA A 12 -11.50 3.38 -6.79
CA ALA A 12 -11.38 3.18 -5.35
C ALA A 12 -11.94 1.82 -4.86
N ALA A 13 -12.86 1.22 -5.62
CA ALA A 13 -13.43 -0.10 -5.41
C ALA A 13 -12.43 -1.27 -5.42
N ALA A 14 -11.29 -1.18 -6.12
CA ALA A 14 -10.32 -2.26 -6.16
C ALA A 14 -9.55 -2.45 -4.83
N PHE A 15 -9.53 -1.42 -3.98
CA PHE A 15 -8.94 -1.48 -2.64
C PHE A 15 -9.91 -1.99 -1.56
N LEU A 16 -11.18 -2.25 -1.88
CA LEU A 16 -12.21 -2.60 -0.88
C LEU A 16 -12.34 -4.10 -0.62
N SER A 17 -11.73 -4.95 -1.44
CA SER A 17 -11.69 -6.38 -1.18
C SER A 17 -10.41 -6.76 -0.42
N ALA A 18 -10.58 -7.32 0.79
CA ALA A 18 -9.55 -8.05 1.53
C ALA A 18 -8.57 -7.25 2.43
N CYS A 19 -8.96 -6.12 3.03
CA CYS A 19 -8.01 -5.19 3.64
C CYS A 19 -7.98 -5.15 5.18
N PHE A 20 -6.82 -4.76 5.68
CA PHE A 20 -6.64 -4.27 7.04
C PHE A 20 -7.03 -2.79 7.12
N MET A 21 -8.00 -2.47 7.97
CA MET A 21 -8.59 -1.13 8.07
C MET A 21 -8.47 -0.53 9.48
N SER A 22 -8.41 0.79 9.54
CA SER A 22 -8.48 1.57 10.77
C SER A 22 -9.25 2.88 10.57
N ASP A 23 -9.96 3.34 11.60
CA ASP A 23 -10.64 4.64 11.61
C ASP A 23 -9.69 5.81 11.94
N ALA A 24 -8.47 5.48 12.39
CA ALA A 24 -7.43 6.45 12.72
C ALA A 24 -6.18 6.20 11.88
N PRO A 25 -5.35 7.23 11.61
CA PRO A 25 -4.09 7.04 10.92
C PRO A 25 -3.22 6.01 11.62
N PHE A 26 -2.91 4.93 10.92
CA PHE A 26 -1.98 3.88 11.28
C PHE A 26 -0.53 4.34 11.16
N ILE A 27 -0.23 5.22 10.19
CA ILE A 27 1.06 5.88 10.00
C ILE A 27 0.95 7.34 10.48
N PRO A 28 1.48 7.68 11.67
CA PRO A 28 1.52 9.06 12.15
C PRO A 28 2.33 9.95 11.21
N GLU A 29 1.94 11.21 11.08
CA GLU A 29 2.58 12.16 10.14
C GLU A 29 4.09 12.33 10.38
N GLY A 30 4.53 12.29 11.64
CA GLY A 30 5.96 12.39 12.00
C GLY A 30 6.79 11.16 11.61
N GLU A 31 6.13 10.02 11.36
CA GLU A 31 6.77 8.75 11.01
C GLU A 31 6.66 8.45 9.51
N ALA A 32 5.82 9.20 8.78
CA ALA A 32 5.74 9.07 7.34
C ALA A 32 7.10 9.39 6.69
N VAL A 33 7.47 8.64 5.65
CA VAL A 33 8.69 8.85 4.88
C VAL A 33 8.37 9.15 3.41
N ARG A 34 9.25 9.94 2.81
CA ARG A 34 9.28 10.17 1.36
C ARG A 34 10.10 9.04 0.76
N LEU A 35 9.51 8.25 -0.14
CA LEU A 35 10.21 7.12 -0.77
C LEU A 35 11.20 7.58 -1.84
N ASP A 36 10.88 8.66 -2.54
CA ASP A 36 11.74 9.30 -3.52
C ASP A 36 11.53 10.82 -3.51
N GLU A 37 12.63 11.58 -3.61
CA GLU A 37 12.62 13.05 -3.65
C GLU A 37 12.14 13.61 -4.99
N ALA A 38 11.97 12.76 -6.01
CA ALA A 38 11.37 13.11 -7.28
C ALA A 38 9.94 13.62 -7.09
N SER A 39 9.52 14.48 -8.03
CA SER A 39 8.19 15.07 -8.04
C SER A 39 7.07 14.08 -8.31
N THR A 40 7.36 12.88 -8.80
CA THR A 40 6.34 11.89 -9.15
C THR A 40 6.89 10.49 -8.97
N ILE A 41 6.12 9.66 -8.27
CA ILE A 41 6.30 8.20 -8.24
C ILE A 41 5.03 7.53 -8.78
N LEU A 42 5.16 6.29 -9.24
CA LEU A 42 4.04 5.40 -9.51
C LEU A 42 3.79 4.52 -8.28
N VAL A 43 2.52 4.26 -8.02
CA VAL A 43 2.06 3.33 -6.99
C VAL A 43 1.16 2.31 -7.67
N CYS A 44 1.55 1.04 -7.65
CA CYS A 44 0.94 -0.01 -8.46
C CYS A 44 0.31 -1.10 -7.57
N SER A 45 -0.94 -1.46 -7.78
CA SER A 45 -1.59 -2.64 -7.17
C SER A 45 -1.35 -3.90 -8.00
N ALA A 46 -1.11 -3.74 -9.30
CA ALA A 46 -0.68 -4.75 -10.25
C ALA A 46 0.12 -4.08 -11.38
N ALA A 47 0.85 -4.87 -12.19
CA ALA A 47 1.75 -4.32 -13.21
C ALA A 47 1.07 -3.39 -14.25
N ASP A 48 -0.22 -3.60 -14.53
CA ASP A 48 -0.98 -2.74 -15.44
C ASP A 48 -1.84 -1.69 -14.71
N ASP A 49 -1.85 -1.69 -13.37
CA ASP A 49 -2.73 -0.86 -12.53
C ASP A 49 -1.91 0.04 -11.60
N CYS A 50 -1.51 1.22 -12.10
CA CYS A 50 -0.62 2.16 -11.43
C CYS A 50 -1.19 3.58 -11.34
N ALA A 51 -1.27 4.13 -10.13
CA ALA A 51 -1.54 5.54 -9.87
C ALA A 51 -0.30 6.39 -10.15
N ARG A 52 -0.47 7.49 -10.87
CA ARG A 52 0.49 8.60 -10.80
C ARG A 52 0.29 9.37 -9.50
N THR A 53 1.41 9.77 -8.89
CA THR A 53 1.36 10.55 -7.66
C THR A 53 2.03 11.91 -7.78
N VAL A 54 1.63 12.82 -6.90
CA VAL A 54 2.34 14.07 -6.65
C VAL A 54 2.71 14.19 -5.17
N PRO A 55 3.76 14.94 -4.80
CA PRO A 55 4.18 15.04 -3.43
C PRO A 55 3.11 15.82 -2.66
N ASN A 56 2.62 15.25 -1.55
CA ASN A 56 1.77 16.00 -0.65
C ASN A 56 2.62 17.07 0.04
N ARG A 57 2.39 18.35 -0.25
CA ARG A 57 3.21 19.44 0.29
C ARG A 57 3.01 19.68 1.79
N GLY A 58 1.95 19.13 2.39
CA GLY A 58 1.65 19.26 3.81
C GLY A 58 2.28 18.19 4.70
N ASN A 59 2.78 17.08 4.14
CA ASN A 59 3.39 15.98 4.91
C ASN A 59 4.40 15.20 4.06
N LYS A 60 4.95 14.09 4.59
CA LYS A 60 5.92 13.25 3.87
C LYS A 60 5.29 12.21 2.92
N GLY A 61 3.97 12.17 2.79
CA GLY A 61 3.24 11.27 1.89
C GLY A 61 2.99 11.85 0.49
N TYR A 62 2.24 11.13 -0.34
CA TYR A 62 1.89 11.52 -1.70
C TYR A 62 0.37 11.64 -1.85
N LEU A 63 -0.05 12.24 -2.96
CA LEU A 63 -1.43 12.25 -3.43
C LEU A 63 -1.48 11.40 -4.69
N MET A 64 -2.23 10.30 -4.65
CA MET A 64 -2.57 9.49 -5.80
C MET A 64 -3.63 10.23 -6.60
N MET A 65 -3.36 10.47 -7.87
CA MET A 65 -4.27 11.17 -8.75
C MET A 65 -5.29 10.17 -9.32
N PRO A 66 -6.58 10.52 -9.33
CA PRO A 66 -7.59 9.70 -10.02
C PRO A 66 -7.28 9.62 -11.52
N PRO A 67 -7.86 8.63 -12.21
CA PRO A 67 -7.92 8.61 -13.67
C PRO A 67 -8.47 9.94 -14.21
N PRO A 68 -8.01 10.41 -15.38
CA PRO A 68 -8.40 11.71 -15.92
C PRO A 68 -9.89 11.80 -16.32
N ASP A 69 -10.58 10.66 -16.40
CA ASP A 69 -11.99 10.51 -16.73
C ASP A 69 -12.91 10.30 -15.50
N GLU A 70 -12.35 10.25 -14.30
CA GLU A 70 -13.10 10.18 -13.04
C GLU A 70 -13.16 11.55 -12.35
N ASP A 71 -14.33 11.90 -11.80
CA ASP A 71 -14.56 13.15 -11.05
C ASP A 71 -14.15 13.05 -9.57
N ASP A 72 -13.43 11.98 -9.21
CA ASP A 72 -13.00 11.72 -7.84
C ASP A 72 -11.87 12.66 -7.40
N GLY A 73 -11.73 12.83 -6.09
CA GLY A 73 -10.63 13.61 -5.50
C GLY A 73 -9.33 12.80 -5.44
N PRO A 74 -8.15 13.46 -5.30
CA PRO A 74 -6.91 12.74 -5.06
C PRO A 74 -6.95 12.01 -3.71
N VAL A 75 -6.42 10.80 -3.69
CA VAL A 75 -6.36 9.94 -2.51
C VAL A 75 -5.00 10.07 -1.84
N GLY A 76 -4.98 10.26 -0.52
CA GLY A 76 -3.73 10.38 0.22
C GLY A 76 -3.06 9.03 0.44
N ILE A 77 -1.75 8.94 0.21
CA ILE A 77 -0.95 7.76 0.55
C ILE A 77 0.27 8.14 1.39
N ARG A 78 0.59 7.34 2.40
CA ARG A 78 1.77 7.49 3.27
C ARG A 78 2.55 6.20 3.35
N PHE A 79 3.82 6.33 3.68
CA PHE A 79 4.72 5.19 3.84
C PHE A 79 5.48 5.27 5.15
N ALA A 80 5.81 4.14 5.75
CA ALA A 80 6.71 4.05 6.89
C ALA A 80 7.62 2.81 6.74
N PRO A 81 8.87 2.85 7.20
CA PRO A 81 9.74 1.67 7.13
C PRO A 81 9.12 0.47 7.86
N LEU A 82 9.01 -0.67 7.18
CA LEU A 82 8.60 -1.92 7.81
C LEU A 82 9.85 -2.72 8.21
N MET A 83 10.71 -3.05 7.24
CA MET A 83 11.94 -3.79 7.48
C MET A 83 12.92 -3.64 6.31
N GLU A 84 14.18 -3.94 6.58
CA GLU A 84 15.21 -4.14 5.55
C GLU A 84 15.39 -5.65 5.31
N THR A 85 15.43 -6.06 4.05
CA THR A 85 15.74 -7.43 3.63
C THR A 85 17.03 -7.45 2.80
N GLU A 86 17.53 -8.64 2.46
CA GLU A 86 18.67 -8.76 1.54
C GLU A 86 18.32 -8.30 0.11
N MET A 87 17.04 -8.36 -0.26
CA MET A 87 16.53 -7.95 -1.57
C MET A 87 16.27 -6.44 -1.66
N GLY A 88 15.86 -5.84 -0.54
CA GLY A 88 15.63 -4.40 -0.43
C GLY A 88 14.75 -4.00 0.75
N PRO A 89 14.54 -2.69 0.93
CA PRO A 89 13.61 -2.15 1.91
C PRO A 89 12.16 -2.50 1.58
N VAL A 90 11.39 -2.87 2.61
CA VAL A 90 9.94 -3.01 2.57
C VAL A 90 9.33 -1.93 3.45
N TRP A 91 8.25 -1.31 2.98
CA TRP A 91 7.53 -0.27 3.69
C TRP A 91 6.12 -0.70 4.02
N LEU A 92 5.58 -0.20 5.14
CA LEU A 92 4.14 -0.08 5.30
C LEU A 92 3.66 1.03 4.36
N ALA A 93 2.53 0.80 3.70
CA ALA A 93 1.79 1.81 2.98
C ALA A 93 0.42 1.99 3.63
N GLU A 94 -0.05 3.23 3.68
CA GLU A 94 -1.36 3.60 4.21
C GLU A 94 -2.07 4.47 3.19
N VAL A 95 -3.25 4.04 2.75
CA VAL A 95 -4.13 4.80 1.87
C VAL A 95 -5.28 5.37 2.69
N LYS A 96 -5.47 6.69 2.63
CA LYS A 96 -6.60 7.39 3.26
C LYS A 96 -7.80 7.39 2.32
N MET A 97 -8.80 6.57 2.64
CA MET A 97 -10.09 6.52 1.97
C MET A 97 -11.03 7.53 2.62
N VAL A 98 -11.79 8.27 1.80
CA VAL A 98 -12.81 9.22 2.25
C VAL A 98 -14.08 8.97 1.43
N GLU A 99 -15.16 8.56 2.08
CA GLU A 99 -16.46 8.26 1.47
C GLU A 99 -17.56 8.78 2.40
N ASP A 100 -18.51 9.55 1.88
CA ASP A 100 -19.71 10.03 2.60
C ASP A 100 -19.46 10.55 4.04
N ASP A 101 -18.45 11.42 4.20
CA ASP A 101 -17.97 11.99 5.48
C ASP A 101 -17.28 11.01 6.45
N GLU A 102 -17.17 9.74 6.08
CA GLU A 102 -16.37 8.73 6.79
C GLU A 102 -14.93 8.71 6.25
N THR A 103 -13.98 8.41 7.14
CA THR A 103 -12.57 8.27 6.78
C THR A 103 -12.07 6.94 7.30
N ALA A 104 -11.53 6.14 6.39
CA ALA A 104 -10.86 4.89 6.71
C ALA A 104 -9.42 4.90 6.19
N TYR A 105 -8.56 4.16 6.86
CA TYR A 105 -7.16 3.98 6.50
C TYR A 105 -6.94 2.51 6.17
N VAL A 106 -6.60 2.24 4.91
CA VAL A 106 -6.27 0.90 4.42
C VAL A 106 -4.75 0.74 4.51
N VAL A 107 -4.30 -0.34 5.16
CA VAL A 107 -2.87 -0.61 5.35
C VAL A 107 -2.41 -1.77 4.49
N SER A 108 -1.29 -1.56 3.81
CA SER A 108 -0.66 -2.48 2.87
C SER A 108 0.85 -2.52 3.07
N VAL A 109 1.52 -3.36 2.28
CA VAL A 109 2.97 -3.37 2.17
C VAL A 109 3.39 -2.82 0.82
N ALA A 110 4.52 -2.14 0.76
CA ALA A 110 5.09 -1.60 -0.45
C ALA A 110 6.52 -2.07 -0.65
N ARG A 111 6.86 -2.37 -1.90
CA ARG A 111 8.25 -2.63 -2.35
C ARG A 111 8.54 -1.83 -3.61
N ARG A 112 9.81 -1.69 -3.96
CA ARG A 112 10.19 -1.08 -5.25
C ARG A 112 9.84 -2.05 -6.39
N ALA A 113 9.32 -1.50 -7.48
CA ALA A 113 9.00 -2.21 -8.71
C ALA A 113 10.03 -1.81 -9.79
N PRO A 114 11.20 -2.48 -9.84
CA PRO A 114 12.32 -2.07 -10.70
C PRO A 114 12.01 -2.15 -12.20
N GLU A 115 11.03 -2.96 -12.61
CA GLU A 115 10.59 -3.09 -13.99
C GLU A 115 10.03 -1.79 -14.60
N PHE A 116 9.61 -0.84 -13.75
CA PHE A 116 9.14 0.49 -14.14
C PHE A 116 10.19 1.58 -13.97
N ASP A 117 11.46 1.25 -13.73
CA ASP A 117 12.58 2.22 -13.70
C ASP A 117 12.90 2.74 -15.13
N VAL A 118 11.89 3.27 -15.82
CA VAL A 118 11.99 3.94 -17.12
C VAL A 118 11.88 5.46 -16.92
N ASP A 119 12.70 6.20 -17.69
CA ASP A 119 12.66 7.66 -17.76
C ASP A 119 12.76 8.41 -16.42
N SER A 120 13.46 7.83 -15.44
CA SER A 120 13.67 8.39 -14.08
C SER A 120 12.42 8.45 -13.20
N VAL A 121 11.30 7.85 -13.62
CA VAL A 121 10.15 7.65 -12.74
C VAL A 121 10.38 6.40 -11.91
N LYS A 122 10.12 6.48 -10.61
CA LYS A 122 10.17 5.33 -9.69
C LYS A 122 8.78 4.79 -9.47
N ALA A 123 8.65 3.46 -9.47
CA ALA A 123 7.41 2.80 -9.12
C ALA A 123 7.57 1.93 -7.88
N PHE A 124 6.47 1.77 -7.18
CA PHE A 124 6.36 0.95 -5.99
C PHE A 124 5.12 0.07 -6.12
N ASP A 125 5.31 -1.24 -6.02
CA ASP A 125 4.22 -2.19 -5.92
C ASP A 125 3.68 -2.14 -4.50
N ILE A 126 2.36 -2.14 -4.39
CA ILE A 126 1.60 -2.21 -3.16
C ILE A 126 0.79 -3.49 -3.18
N GLU A 127 1.00 -4.29 -2.15
CA GLU A 127 0.26 -5.52 -1.94
C GLU A 127 -0.59 -5.40 -0.68
N LEU A 128 -1.85 -5.78 -0.81
CA LEU A 128 -2.80 -5.81 0.28
C LEU A 128 -2.79 -7.23 0.88
N PRO A 129 -2.27 -7.41 2.10
CA PRO A 129 -2.32 -8.70 2.74
C PRO A 129 -3.79 -9.06 3.02
N TRP A 130 -4.19 -10.25 2.58
CA TRP A 130 -5.57 -10.72 2.69
C TRP A 130 -5.93 -11.04 4.15
N CYS A 131 -6.98 -10.38 4.67
CA CYS A 131 -7.51 -10.67 6.01
C CYS A 131 -7.93 -12.14 6.19
N ASP A 132 -8.41 -12.78 5.13
CA ASP A 132 -8.85 -14.18 5.14
C ASP A 132 -7.71 -15.19 5.31
N ASP A 133 -6.49 -14.81 4.93
CA ASP A 133 -5.31 -15.65 5.09
C ASP A 133 -4.77 -15.63 6.53
N VAL A 134 -5.26 -14.71 7.37
CA VAL A 134 -4.88 -14.64 8.78
C VAL A 134 -5.57 -15.75 9.55
N SER A 135 -4.79 -16.71 10.06
CA SER A 135 -5.33 -17.79 10.89
C SER A 135 -5.95 -17.26 12.19
N GLU A 136 -6.87 -18.01 12.80
CA GLU A 136 -7.45 -17.64 14.09
C GLU A 136 -6.38 -17.46 15.18
N THR A 137 -5.36 -18.32 15.19
CA THR A 137 -4.23 -18.24 16.12
C THR A 137 -3.42 -16.96 15.94
N GLU A 138 -3.15 -16.55 14.69
CA GLU A 138 -2.47 -15.28 14.43
C GLU A 138 -3.35 -14.08 14.79
N ARG A 139 -4.65 -14.15 14.51
CA ARG A 139 -5.59 -13.11 14.92
C ARG A 139 -5.58 -12.88 16.42
N GLU A 140 -5.64 -13.95 17.21
CA GLU A 140 -5.55 -13.86 18.67
C GLU A 140 -4.17 -13.34 19.13
N ALA A 141 -3.08 -13.85 18.55
CA ALA A 141 -1.72 -13.47 18.93
C ALA A 141 -1.41 -11.99 18.67
N TYR A 142 -1.92 -11.45 17.56
CA TYR A 142 -1.69 -10.07 17.13
C TYR A 142 -2.93 -9.17 17.37
N GLY A 143 -3.95 -9.65 18.07
CA GLY A 143 -5.18 -8.89 18.35
C GLY A 143 -5.93 -8.40 17.12
N ILE A 144 -5.76 -9.04 15.96
CA ILE A 144 -6.42 -8.68 14.71
C ILE A 144 -7.90 -9.09 14.82
N GLU A 145 -8.80 -8.12 14.71
CA GLU A 145 -10.23 -8.36 14.78
C GLU A 145 -10.78 -8.65 13.39
N LYS A 146 -11.50 -9.75 13.20
CA LYS A 146 -12.20 -10.00 11.94
C LYS A 146 -13.55 -9.27 11.97
N LEU A 147 -13.72 -8.26 11.11
CA LEU A 147 -14.94 -7.46 11.04
C LEU A 147 -16.00 -8.13 10.16
N ASP A 148 -15.57 -8.69 9.03
CA ASP A 148 -16.42 -9.45 8.12
C ASP A 148 -15.61 -10.52 7.35
N SER A 149 -16.18 -11.10 6.30
CA SER A 149 -15.54 -12.14 5.49
C SER A 149 -14.33 -11.67 4.68
N TYR A 150 -14.08 -10.36 4.58
CA TYR A 150 -13.00 -9.77 3.79
C TYR A 150 -12.19 -8.74 4.59
N THR A 151 -12.71 -8.21 5.69
CA THR A 151 -12.11 -7.07 6.38
C THR A 151 -11.61 -7.43 7.78
N CYS A 152 -10.39 -6.97 8.10
CA CYS A 152 -9.80 -7.08 9.42
C CYS A 152 -9.57 -5.68 10.02
N GLY A 153 -10.02 -5.48 11.27
CA GLY A 153 -9.76 -4.30 12.06
C GLY A 153 -8.37 -4.36 12.71
N LEU A 154 -7.71 -3.20 12.78
CA LEU A 154 -6.37 -3.06 13.34
C LEU A 154 -6.41 -2.59 14.80
N PRO A 155 -5.85 -3.36 15.76
CA PRO A 155 -5.85 -2.95 17.17
C PRO A 155 -4.82 -1.84 17.45
N THR A 156 -3.59 -1.96 16.90
CA THR A 156 -2.50 -0.98 17.06
C THR A 156 -1.46 -1.08 15.93
N LYS A 157 -0.66 0.00 15.76
CA LYS A 157 0.46 0.04 14.80
C LYS A 157 1.45 -1.10 14.95
N ALA A 158 1.89 -1.33 16.19
CA ALA A 158 2.91 -2.32 16.49
C ALA A 158 2.46 -3.73 16.09
N SER A 159 1.18 -4.04 16.33
CA SER A 159 0.66 -5.39 16.12
C SER A 159 0.66 -5.83 14.65
N LEU A 160 0.23 -4.97 13.71
CA LEU A 160 0.27 -5.33 12.29
C LEU A 160 1.70 -5.36 11.76
N ALA A 161 2.54 -4.40 12.15
CA ALA A 161 3.92 -4.38 11.69
C ALA A 161 4.66 -5.65 12.16
N ASP A 162 4.40 -6.11 13.38
CA ASP A 162 4.97 -7.34 13.91
C ASP A 162 4.37 -8.59 13.26
N TYR A 163 3.07 -8.61 12.98
CA TYR A 163 2.42 -9.66 12.17
C TYR A 163 3.04 -9.77 10.78
N LEU A 164 3.16 -8.66 10.05
CA LEU A 164 3.72 -8.65 8.69
C LEU A 164 5.18 -9.10 8.70
N ARG A 165 5.98 -8.62 9.65
CA ARG A 165 7.37 -9.08 9.79
C ARG A 165 7.48 -10.56 10.16
N ALA A 166 6.56 -11.11 10.94
CA ALA A 166 6.62 -12.50 11.37
C ALA A 166 6.08 -13.46 10.30
N SER A 167 4.90 -13.17 9.77
CA SER A 167 4.17 -14.06 8.87
C SER A 167 4.51 -13.86 7.39
N HIS A 168 4.93 -12.66 6.97
CA HIS A 168 5.21 -12.37 5.55
C HIS A 168 6.71 -12.29 5.20
N LYS A 169 7.60 -12.43 6.18
CA LYS A 169 9.05 -12.38 5.92
C LYS A 169 9.52 -13.38 4.87
N VAL A 170 8.92 -14.57 4.82
CA VAL A 170 9.26 -15.57 3.78
C VAL A 170 9.03 -15.02 2.37
N TYR A 171 7.93 -14.28 2.16
CA TYR A 171 7.66 -13.60 0.89
C TYR A 171 8.62 -12.44 0.65
N PHE A 172 8.92 -11.65 1.69
CA PHE A 172 9.84 -10.53 1.57
C PHE A 172 11.28 -10.95 1.27
N ASP A 173 11.67 -12.17 1.65
CA ASP A 173 12.97 -12.75 1.33
C ASP A 173 12.95 -13.57 0.01
N ASP A 174 11.81 -13.74 -0.65
CA ASP A 174 11.68 -14.53 -1.88
C ASP A 174 12.02 -13.69 -3.13
N PRO A 175 13.10 -13.99 -3.87
CA PRO A 175 13.45 -13.26 -5.08
C PRO A 175 12.34 -13.25 -6.14
N VAL A 176 11.50 -14.30 -6.20
CA VAL A 176 10.39 -14.39 -7.17
C VAL A 176 9.36 -13.29 -6.92
N TRP A 177 9.10 -12.97 -5.65
CA TRP A 177 8.19 -11.87 -5.29
C TRP A 177 8.72 -10.51 -5.78
N TRP A 178 10.04 -10.31 -5.74
CA TRP A 178 10.69 -9.08 -6.20
C TRP A 178 10.80 -8.95 -7.72
N ASP A 179 10.79 -10.07 -8.44
CA ASP A 179 10.90 -10.12 -9.91
C ASP A 179 9.54 -9.92 -10.63
N GLY A 180 8.45 -9.66 -9.89
CA GLY A 180 7.15 -9.27 -10.43
C GLY A 180 6.31 -10.44 -10.98
N ALA A 181 6.22 -11.54 -10.21
CA ALA A 181 5.46 -12.76 -10.55
C ALA A 181 4.01 -12.51 -11.02
#